data_AF-A0A939W8E3-F1
#
_entry.id   AF-A0A939W8E3-F1
#
_cell.length_a   1.000
_cell.length_b   1.000
_cell.length_c   1.000
_cell.angle_alpha   90.00
_cell.angle_beta   90.00
_cell.angle_gamma   90.00
#
_symmetry.space_group_name_H-M   'P 1'
#
loop_
_entity.id
_entity.type
_entity.pdbx_description
1 polymer ?
#
loop_
_entity_poly.entity_id
_entity_poly.type
_entity_poly.pdbx_seq_one_letter_code
_entity_poly.pdbx_strand_id
1 'polypeptide(L)'
;GQRVTFCGTISQTKQAGKAFIINFGGSYPNHRFTNVIFKSDQGKFNLSEFAPGQNLCTTGTVKEYKGVPEIVLSSPTQIVE
;
A
#
# COMPACT_ATOMS: atom_id res chain seq x y z
N GLY A 1 -0.77 -16.83 -8.31
CA GLY A 1 -0.03 -15.59 -8.02
C GLY A 1 0.96 -15.87 -6.91
N GLN A 2 2.20 -15.42 -7.04
CA GLN A 2 3.20 -15.57 -5.98
C GLN A 2 2.91 -14.53 -4.89
N ARG A 3 2.78 -15.01 -3.65
CA ARG A 3 2.68 -14.14 -2.48
C ARG A 3 4.10 -13.71 -2.11
N VAL A 4 4.32 -12.41 -1.99
CA VAL A 4 5.64 -11.84 -1.66
C VAL A 4 5.52 -10.93 -0.46
N THR A 5 6.66 -10.57 0.12
CA THR A 5 6.79 -9.48 1.08
C THR A 5 7.50 -8.32 0.40
N PHE A 6 6.91 -7.13 0.46
CA PHE A 6 7.50 -5.88 0.01
C PHE A 6 7.70 -4.95 1.20
N CYS A 7 8.93 -4.47 1.38
CA CYS A 7 9.30 -3.50 2.39
C CYS A 7 9.76 -2.20 1.72
N GLY A 8 9.30 -1.06 2.21
CA GLY A 8 9.76 0.23 1.69
C GLY A 8 9.35 1.40 2.57
N THR A 9 9.98 2.54 2.31
CA THR A 9 9.60 3.82 2.93
C THR A 9 8.43 4.44 2.18
N ILE A 10 7.38 4.78 2.92
CA ILE A 10 6.19 5.44 2.38
C ILE A 10 6.60 6.80 1.82
N SER A 11 6.34 7.02 0.54
CA SER A 11 6.64 8.28 -0.16
C SER A 11 5.44 9.23 -0.14
N GLN A 12 4.23 8.68 -0.23
CA GLN A 12 2.99 9.46 -0.25
C GLN A 12 1.81 8.59 0.19
N THR A 13 0.90 9.16 0.98
CA THR A 13 -0.43 8.58 1.23
C THR A 13 -1.54 9.51 0.75
N LYS A 14 -2.64 8.95 0.26
CA LYS A 14 -3.76 9.72 -0.29
C LYS A 14 -5.06 8.94 -0.27
N GLN A 15 -6.15 9.59 0.17
CA GLN A 15 -7.50 9.09 -0.12
C GLN A 15 -7.86 9.40 -1.59
N ALA A 16 -8.13 8.37 -2.38
CA ALA A 16 -8.52 8.48 -3.79
C ALA A 16 -9.82 7.69 -4.04
N GLY A 17 -10.94 8.42 -4.08
CA GLY A 17 -12.27 7.81 -4.26
C GLY A 17 -12.59 6.81 -3.15
N LYS A 18 -12.70 5.52 -3.51
CA LYS A 18 -12.99 4.41 -2.59
C LYS A 18 -11.73 3.67 -2.10
N ALA A 19 -10.54 4.25 -2.28
CA ALA A 19 -9.29 3.65 -1.86
C ALA A 19 -8.44 4.63 -1.05
N PHE A 20 -7.69 4.08 -0.10
CA PHE A 20 -6.57 4.75 0.54
C PHE A 20 -5.30 4.17 -0.11
N ILE A 21 -4.50 5.06 -0.67
CA ILE A 21 -3.35 4.73 -1.52
C ILE A 21 -2.08 5.04 -0.73
N ILE A 22 -1.12 4.11 -0.75
CA ILE A 22 0.19 4.24 -0.11
C ILE A 22 1.24 3.97 -1.18
N ASN A 23 1.93 5.02 -1.63
CA ASN A 23 2.92 4.94 -2.70
C ASN A 23 4.34 4.84 -2.13
N PHE A 24 5.19 4.10 -2.84
CA PHE A 24 6.60 3.92 -2.52
C PHE A 24 7.49 4.27 -3.72
N GLY A 25 8.74 4.64 -3.44
CA GLY A 25 9.74 4.96 -4.46
C GLY A 25 9.40 6.20 -5.28
N GLY A 26 8.64 7.13 -4.70
CA GLY A 26 8.15 8.35 -5.36
C GLY A 26 6.66 8.59 -5.11
N SER A 27 6.19 9.77 -5.55
CA SER A 27 4.78 10.16 -5.50
C SER A 27 4.12 9.97 -6.86
N TYR A 28 2.80 9.86 -6.90
CA TYR A 28 2.07 9.81 -8.17
C TYR A 28 2.42 11.02 -9.07
N PRO A 29 2.62 10.85 -10.38
CA PRO A 29 2.52 9.58 -11.13
C PRO A 29 3.81 8.74 -11.15
N ASN A 30 4.91 9.23 -10.60
CA ASN A 30 6.27 8.64 -10.73
C ASN A 30 6.64 7.65 -9.61
N HIS A 31 5.68 7.21 -8.81
CA HIS A 31 5.83 6.12 -7.85
C HIS A 31 6.17 4.78 -8.52
N ARG A 32 6.81 3.88 -7.75
CA ARG A 32 7.30 2.58 -8.27
C ARG A 32 6.53 1.37 -7.73
N PHE A 33 5.80 1.55 -6.63
CA PHE A 33 5.00 0.50 -6.00
C PHE A 33 3.85 1.13 -5.20
N THR A 34 2.75 0.39 -5.06
CA THR A 34 1.56 0.87 -4.35
C THR A 34 0.97 -0.19 -3.43
N ASN A 35 0.65 0.20 -2.20
CA ASN A 35 -0.31 -0.52 -1.37
C ASN A 35 -1.68 0.16 -1.45
N VAL A 36 -2.74 -0.64 -1.59
CA VAL A 36 -4.11 -0.16 -1.74
C VAL A 36 -4.97 -0.74 -0.61
N ILE A 37 -5.67 0.13 0.12
CA ILE A 37 -6.70 -0.25 1.10
C ILE A 37 -8.06 0.24 0.61
N PHE A 38 -8.94 -0.69 0.21
CA PHE A 38 -10.29 -0.32 -0.20
C PHE A 38 -11.14 0.14 0.99
N LYS A 39 -12.11 1.03 0.73
CA LYS A 39 -12.98 1.64 1.74
C LYS A 39 -13.69 0.61 2.63
N SER A 40 -14.02 -0.57 2.11
CA SER A 40 -14.59 -1.69 2.87
C SER A 40 -13.67 -2.21 3.98
N ASP A 41 -12.36 -2.08 3.80
CA ASP A 41 -11.35 -2.62 4.70
C ASP A 41 -10.68 -1.55 5.56
N GLN A 42 -10.81 -0.26 5.20
CA GLN A 42 -10.17 0.86 5.92
C GLN A 42 -10.45 0.86 7.43
N GLY A 43 -11.66 0.47 7.86
CA GLY A 43 -12.02 0.41 9.29
C GLY A 43 -11.27 -0.66 10.09
N LYS A 44 -10.52 -1.55 9.42
CA LYS A 44 -9.66 -2.56 10.06
C LYS A 44 -8.26 -2.03 10.37
N PHE A 45 -7.88 -0.88 9.81
CA PHE A 45 -6.53 -0.33 9.91
C PHE A 45 -6.53 1.01 10.64
N ASN A 46 -5.45 1.28 11.37
CA ASN A 46 -5.17 2.64 11.83
C ASN A 46 -4.46 3.42 10.71
N LEU A 47 -5.22 4.13 9.87
CA LEU A 47 -4.65 4.83 8.71
C LEU A 47 -3.63 5.92 9.06
N SER A 48 -3.60 6.39 10.31
CA SER A 48 -2.62 7.37 10.78
C SER A 48 -1.19 6.81 10.89
N GLU A 49 -1.03 5.49 10.92
CA GLU A 49 0.26 4.79 10.94
C GLU A 49 0.92 4.73 9.55
N PHE A 50 0.22 5.18 8.50
CA PHE A 50 0.75 5.24 7.15
C PHE A 50 1.15 6.68 6.80
N ALA A 51 2.16 7.21 7.49
CA ALA A 51 2.69 8.54 7.22
C ALA A 51 3.92 8.47 6.27
N PRO A 52 4.07 9.44 5.35
CA PRO A 52 5.29 9.58 4.57
C PRO A 52 6.54 9.62 5.46
N GLY A 53 7.60 8.93 5.03
CA GLY A 53 8.85 8.76 5.78
C GLY A 53 8.89 7.55 6.70
N GLN A 54 7.75 6.92 7.00
CA GLN A 54 7.72 5.67 7.77
C GLN A 54 8.05 4.46 6.88
N ASN A 55 8.71 3.46 7.46
CA ASN A 55 8.90 2.18 6.80
C ASN A 55 7.67 1.29 7.00
N LEU A 56 7.29 0.57 5.95
CA LEU A 56 6.18 -0.36 5.95
C LEU A 56 6.57 -1.62 5.19
N CYS A 57 6.44 -2.76 5.85
CA CYS A 57 6.57 -4.08 5.24
C CYS A 57 5.19 -4.72 5.12
N THR A 58 4.86 -5.21 3.93
CA THR A 58 3.56 -5.82 3.65
C THR A 58 3.69 -7.07 2.82
N THR A 59 2.74 -7.99 2.99
CA THR A 59 2.70 -9.25 2.26
C THR A 59 1.38 -9.46 1.54
N GLY A 60 1.46 -9.97 0.32
CA GLY A 60 0.30 -10.15 -0.54
C GLY A 60 0.67 -10.66 -1.92
N THR A 61 -0.36 -10.85 -2.74
CA THR A 61 -0.16 -11.13 -4.17
C THR A 61 0.11 -9.82 -4.88
N VAL A 62 1.24 -9.70 -5.57
CA VAL A 62 1.52 -8.56 -6.44
C VAL A 62 0.69 -8.68 -7.71
N LYS A 63 0.05 -7.59 -8.10
CA LYS A 63 -0.61 -7.45 -9.39
C LYS A 63 -0.21 -6.10 -9.99
N GLU A 64 -0.26 -5.97 -11.30
CA GLU A 64 0.06 -4.72 -11.97
C GLU A 64 -1.21 -3.91 -12.24
N TYR A 65 -1.16 -2.59 -11.97
CA TYR A 65 -2.20 -1.65 -12.34
C TYR A 65 -1.56 -0.45 -13.05
N LYS A 66 -1.92 -0.25 -14.32
CA LYS A 66 -1.37 0.82 -15.18
C LYS A 66 0.17 0.86 -15.23
N GLY A 67 0.82 -0.29 -15.30
CA GLY A 67 2.28 -0.39 -15.34
C GLY A 67 2.98 -0.28 -13.99
N VAL A 68 2.24 -0.14 -12.89
CA VAL A 68 2.80 -0.07 -11.53
C VAL A 68 2.38 -1.30 -10.72
N PRO A 69 3.32 -2.04 -10.10
CA PRO A 69 3.00 -3.14 -9.21
C PRO A 69 2.31 -2.67 -7.93
N GLU A 70 1.29 -3.40 -7.49
CA GLU A 70 0.53 -3.11 -6.29
C GLU A 70 0.17 -4.36 -5.46
N ILE A 71 0.00 -4.15 -4.15
CA ILE A 71 -0.61 -5.11 -3.22
C ILE A 71 -1.89 -4.49 -2.64
N VAL A 72 -2.98 -5.28 -2.63
CA VAL A 72 -4.20 -4.91 -1.91
C VAL A 72 -4.12 -5.43 -0.48
N LEU A 73 -4.32 -4.53 0.48
CA LEU A 73 -4.38 -4.86 1.90
C LEU A 73 -5.85 -4.92 2.32
N SER A 74 -6.31 -6.12 2.67
CA SER A 74 -7.67 -6.41 3.15
C SER A 74 -7.72 -6.80 4.63
N SER A 75 -6.55 -7.07 5.23
CA SER A 75 -6.39 -7.45 6.62
C SER A 75 -5.09 -6.89 7.21
N PRO A 76 -5.09 -6.40 8.48
CA PRO A 76 -3.89 -5.96 9.19
C PRO A 76 -2.80 -7.02 9.30
N THR A 77 -3.17 -8.32 9.28
CA THR A 77 -2.22 -9.44 9.25
C THR A 77 -1.28 -9.46 8.03
N GLN A 78 -1.57 -8.62 7.02
CA GLN A 78 -0.70 -8.41 5.87
C GLN A 78 0.43 -7.42 6.15
N ILE A 79 0.42 -6.70 7.27
CA ILE A 79 1.53 -5.87 7.74
C ILE A 79 2.44 -6.78 8.55
N VAL A 80 3.73 -6.79 8.22
CA VAL A 80 4.74 -7.56 8.95
C VAL A 80 5.62 -6.58 9.71
N GLU A 81 5.89 -6.88 10.98
CA GLU A 81 6.84 -6.15 11.82
C GLU A 81 8.28 -6.41 11.40
#